data_AF-A0A5C7V0D8-F1
#
_entry.id   AF-A0A5C7V0D8-F1
#
_cell.length_a   1.000
_cell.length_b   1.000
_cell.length_c   1.000
_cell.angle_alpha   90.00
_cell.angle_beta   90.00
_cell.angle_gamma   90.00
#
_symmetry.space_group_name_H-M   'P 1'
#
loop_
_entity.id
_entity.type
_entity.pdbx_description
1 polymer ?
#
loop_
_entity_poly.entity_id
_entity_poly.type
_entity_poly.pdbx_seq_one_letter_code
_entity_poly.pdbx_strand_id
1 'polypeptide(L)'
;MRKLFQPGGNLGVQDLGGDRYRMNISVPRDLDGRMARECPDADCSPGYFKVTPGTGITGGQVQAYCPYCRHAAEPNDFATEEQRRYAKDLVMREVQRNLNGVIKDALGLGANGRRKFGGGFVSMEMSLKESPLPHVRRPFEDDVRRDVICPHCTLDQTVFGLAVWCADCGKDIFLSHINAEIAVTRQMLGDVQRRGELLGKRVAAKDLENCLEDGVSIFEAAMRALVRRALKERGTPAEDVERQLTKLGNAFQNIGRTRLQMADLFAVAIPENCIWGVLAAAFEKRHPITHNLGVVDRKYLERAQAAERHGREVRIVATEIEQMLTALSEAIGFVHGALFPASQPEPVHMQAAGSSSSIE
;
A
#
# COMPACT_ATOMS: atom_id res chain seq x y z
N MET A 1 37.31 -16.77 -27.37
CA MET A 1 35.88 -16.50 -27.61
C MET A 1 35.60 -15.03 -27.35
N ARG A 2 34.94 -14.32 -28.27
CA ARG A 2 34.55 -12.92 -28.07
C ARG A 2 33.29 -12.88 -27.20
N LYS A 3 33.29 -12.06 -26.14
CA LYS A 3 32.22 -12.00 -25.15
C LYS A 3 31.00 -11.27 -25.71
N LEU A 4 29.81 -11.78 -25.40
CA LEU A 4 28.54 -11.21 -25.87
C LEU A 4 28.24 -9.86 -25.19
N PHE A 5 28.73 -9.69 -23.96
CA PHE A 5 28.66 -8.44 -23.21
C PHE A 5 30.06 -7.98 -22.84
N GLN A 6 30.33 -6.68 -22.98
CA GLN A 6 31.54 -6.07 -22.46
C GLN A 6 31.39 -5.80 -20.96
N PRO A 7 32.37 -6.14 -20.12
CA PRO A 7 32.35 -5.80 -18.70
C PRO A 7 32.20 -4.28 -18.49
N GLY A 8 31.37 -3.87 -17.53
CA GLY A 8 31.10 -2.46 -17.22
C GLY A 8 29.87 -1.88 -17.94
N GLY A 9 29.96 -0.62 -18.36
CA GLY A 9 28.86 0.12 -19.00
C GLY A 9 27.72 0.50 -18.04
N ASN A 10 26.63 1.03 -18.61
CA ASN A 10 25.50 1.57 -17.84
C ASN A 10 24.74 0.51 -17.02
N LEU A 11 24.87 -0.77 -17.38
CA LEU A 11 24.27 -1.90 -16.65
C LEU A 11 25.25 -2.57 -15.69
N GLY A 12 26.50 -2.07 -15.57
CA GLY A 12 27.51 -2.62 -14.66
C GLY A 12 27.76 -4.10 -14.89
N VAL A 13 27.92 -4.53 -16.14
CA VAL A 13 28.00 -5.96 -16.49
C VAL A 13 29.22 -6.60 -15.85
N GLN A 14 29.00 -7.70 -15.12
CA GLN A 14 30.02 -8.57 -14.56
C GLN A 14 29.96 -9.94 -15.24
N ASP A 15 31.10 -10.40 -15.75
CA ASP A 15 31.24 -11.73 -16.33
C ASP A 15 31.60 -12.73 -15.23
N LEU A 16 30.74 -13.72 -15.02
CA LEU A 16 30.89 -14.76 -14.00
C LEU A 16 31.47 -16.06 -14.56
N GLY A 17 31.86 -16.08 -15.85
CA GLY A 17 32.33 -17.25 -16.57
C GLY A 17 31.19 -18.20 -17.00
N GLY A 18 31.46 -19.01 -18.03
CA GLY A 18 30.53 -20.01 -18.54
C GLY A 18 29.22 -19.42 -19.09
N ASP A 19 29.31 -18.33 -19.86
CA ASP A 19 28.17 -17.57 -20.41
C ASP A 19 27.17 -17.01 -19.38
N ARG A 20 27.59 -16.91 -18.11
CA ARG A 20 26.80 -16.26 -17.06
C ARG A 20 27.25 -14.82 -16.85
N TYR A 21 26.29 -13.90 -16.85
CA TYR A 21 26.52 -12.49 -16.63
C TYR A 21 25.63 -11.99 -15.49
N ARG A 22 26.14 -11.05 -14.68
CA ARG A 22 25.37 -10.29 -13.70
C ARG A 22 25.31 -8.84 -14.16
N MET A 23 24.14 -8.22 -14.03
CA MET A 23 23.89 -6.84 -14.40
C MET A 23 23.06 -6.15 -13.32
N ASN A 24 23.26 -4.84 -13.16
CA ASN A 24 22.45 -4.00 -12.29
C ASN A 24 21.52 -3.13 -13.15
N ILE A 25 20.22 -3.28 -12.93
CA ILE A 25 19.18 -2.55 -13.64
C ILE A 25 18.53 -1.59 -12.66
N SER A 26 18.60 -0.30 -12.95
CA SER A 26 17.92 0.72 -12.16
C SER A 26 16.47 0.84 -12.61
N VAL A 27 15.54 0.46 -11.73
CA VAL A 27 14.11 0.62 -11.96
C VAL A 27 13.74 2.09 -11.76
N PRO A 28 13.08 2.74 -12.72
CA PRO A 28 12.66 4.13 -12.57
C PRO A 28 11.61 4.26 -11.46
N ARG A 29 11.73 5.32 -10.67
CA ARG A 29 10.76 5.71 -9.63
C ARG A 29 9.60 6.49 -10.25
N ASP A 30 8.44 6.46 -9.59
CA ASP A 30 7.32 7.32 -9.96
C ASP A 30 7.51 8.78 -9.48
N LEU A 31 6.50 9.63 -9.70
CA LEU A 31 6.54 11.05 -9.35
C LEU A 31 6.70 11.29 -7.84
N ASP A 32 6.22 10.35 -7.02
CA ASP A 32 6.31 10.40 -5.57
C ASP A 32 7.61 9.74 -5.06
N GLY A 33 8.49 9.32 -5.97
CA GLY A 33 9.77 8.69 -5.63
C GLY A 33 9.65 7.23 -5.22
N ARG A 34 8.51 6.58 -5.49
CA ARG A 34 8.21 5.20 -5.11
C ARG A 34 8.54 4.19 -6.19
N MET A 35 8.74 2.95 -5.77
CA MET A 35 9.01 1.79 -6.61
C MET A 35 7.90 0.76 -6.42
N ALA A 36 7.31 0.30 -7.52
CA ALA A 36 6.27 -0.72 -7.50
C ALA A 36 6.84 -2.10 -7.15
N ARG A 37 6.02 -2.90 -6.48
CA ARG A 37 6.26 -4.28 -6.09
C ARG A 37 4.97 -5.08 -6.25
N GLU A 38 5.10 -6.34 -6.62
CA GLU A 38 3.99 -7.26 -6.81
C GLU A 38 4.29 -8.57 -6.09
N CYS A 39 3.31 -9.08 -5.34
CA CYS A 39 3.47 -10.34 -4.63
C CYS A 39 3.65 -11.50 -5.63
N PRO A 40 4.67 -12.37 -5.46
CA PRO A 40 4.85 -13.53 -6.33
C PRO A 40 3.81 -14.64 -6.09
N ASP A 41 3.02 -14.53 -5.02
CA ASP A 41 1.93 -15.45 -4.71
C ASP A 41 0.71 -15.15 -5.59
N ALA A 42 0.39 -16.07 -6.50
CA ALA A 42 -0.71 -15.92 -7.47
C ALA A 42 -2.09 -15.86 -6.82
N ASP A 43 -2.25 -16.37 -5.60
CA ASP A 43 -3.52 -16.35 -4.87
C ASP A 43 -3.68 -15.05 -4.04
N CYS A 44 -2.65 -14.18 -4.03
CA CYS A 44 -2.67 -12.93 -3.29
C CYS A 44 -3.31 -11.80 -4.12
N SER A 45 -4.56 -11.44 -3.79
CA SER A 45 -5.21 -10.23 -4.29
C SER A 45 -5.41 -9.20 -3.17
N PRO A 46 -5.01 -7.93 -3.35
CA PRO A 46 -4.57 -7.30 -4.60
C PRO A 46 -3.10 -7.53 -4.98
N GLY A 47 -2.23 -7.94 -4.05
CA GLY A 47 -0.82 -8.33 -4.35
C GLY A 47 0.13 -7.19 -4.74
N TYR A 48 -0.35 -6.11 -5.33
CA TYR A 48 0.43 -4.96 -5.77
C TYR A 48 0.53 -3.87 -4.69
N PHE A 49 1.72 -3.28 -4.53
CA PHE A 49 2.03 -2.22 -3.58
C PHE A 49 3.25 -1.41 -4.04
N LYS A 50 3.55 -0.28 -3.41
CA LYS A 50 4.81 0.44 -3.67
C LYS A 50 5.56 0.76 -2.39
N VAL A 51 6.87 0.92 -2.52
CA VAL A 51 7.77 1.30 -1.43
C VAL A 51 8.64 2.48 -1.84
N THR A 52 9.01 3.33 -0.88
CA THR A 52 9.94 4.45 -1.10
C THR A 52 11.39 4.01 -0.85
N PRO A 53 12.23 3.84 -1.89
CA PRO A 53 13.60 3.37 -1.71
C PRO A 53 14.44 4.39 -0.93
N GLY A 54 15.19 3.92 0.06
CA GLY A 54 15.95 4.77 1.00
C GLY A 54 15.25 5.00 2.33
N THR A 55 13.99 4.55 2.45
CA THR A 55 13.30 4.35 3.74
C THR A 55 13.32 2.86 4.09
N GLY A 56 12.96 2.48 5.32
CA GLY A 56 12.93 1.07 5.68
C GLY A 56 14.32 0.49 5.90
N ILE A 57 14.50 -0.76 5.45
CA ILE A 57 15.79 -1.45 5.53
C ILE A 57 16.63 -1.06 4.32
N THR A 58 17.63 -0.20 4.53
CA THR A 58 18.42 0.40 3.43
C THR A 58 19.64 -0.42 3.00
N GLY A 59 20.04 -1.44 3.76
CA GLY A 59 21.21 -2.25 3.46
C GLY A 59 21.03 -3.71 3.90
N GLY A 60 21.51 -4.64 3.06
CA GLY A 60 21.54 -6.07 3.39
C GLY A 60 20.16 -6.72 3.54
N GLN A 61 19.11 -6.16 2.93
CA GLN A 61 17.78 -6.76 2.96
C GLN A 61 17.79 -8.07 2.17
N VAL A 62 17.77 -9.20 2.89
CA VAL A 62 17.69 -10.54 2.31
C VAL A 62 16.26 -11.00 2.08
N GLN A 63 15.30 -10.41 2.78
CA GLN A 63 13.90 -10.81 2.74
C GLN A 63 13.00 -9.58 2.77
N ALA A 64 11.94 -9.64 1.97
CA ALA A 64 10.82 -8.70 1.94
C ALA A 64 9.51 -9.49 2.10
N TYR A 65 8.44 -8.78 2.45
CA TYR A 65 7.14 -9.37 2.75
C TYR A 65 6.03 -8.70 1.94
N CYS A 66 4.99 -9.46 1.62
CA CYS A 66 3.76 -8.90 1.07
C CYS A 66 2.94 -8.21 2.18
N PRO A 67 2.52 -6.93 2.01
CA PRO A 67 1.69 -6.22 2.99
C PRO A 67 0.32 -6.86 3.27
N TYR A 68 -0.17 -7.70 2.34
CA TYR A 68 -1.51 -8.29 2.38
C TYR A 68 -1.50 -9.72 2.94
N CYS A 69 -0.71 -10.62 2.35
CA CYS A 69 -0.68 -12.04 2.71
C CYS A 69 0.53 -12.46 3.56
N ARG A 70 1.49 -11.56 3.79
CA ARG A 70 2.77 -11.83 4.50
C ARG A 70 3.70 -12.82 3.80
N HIS A 71 3.46 -13.17 2.53
CA HIS A 71 4.40 -13.98 1.74
C HIS A 71 5.80 -13.38 1.82
N ALA A 72 6.80 -14.21 2.12
CA ALA A 72 8.18 -13.80 2.33
C ALA A 72 9.05 -14.30 1.18
N ALA A 73 9.74 -13.39 0.49
CA ALA A 73 10.59 -13.70 -0.65
C ALA A 73 11.79 -12.73 -0.71
N GLU A 74 12.73 -12.94 -1.64
CA GLU A 74 13.80 -11.97 -1.85
C GLU A 74 13.22 -10.67 -2.42
N PRO A 75 13.79 -9.48 -2.13
CA PRO A 75 13.27 -8.21 -2.64
C PRO A 75 13.07 -8.16 -4.16
N ASN A 76 13.91 -8.88 -4.92
CA ASN A 76 13.82 -8.94 -6.38
C ASN A 76 12.67 -9.83 -6.89
N ASP A 77 12.20 -10.79 -6.08
CA ASP A 77 11.06 -11.65 -6.45
C ASP A 77 9.76 -10.86 -6.51
N PHE A 78 9.71 -9.72 -5.81
CA PHE A 78 8.60 -8.77 -5.86
C PHE A 78 8.63 -7.84 -7.09
N ALA A 79 9.56 -8.02 -8.03
CA ALA A 79 9.56 -7.22 -9.25
C ALA A 79 8.25 -7.42 -10.03
N THR A 80 7.65 -6.33 -10.50
CA THR A 80 6.41 -6.38 -11.30
C THR A 80 6.68 -6.99 -12.69
N GLU A 81 5.64 -7.44 -13.38
CA GLU A 81 5.78 -7.89 -14.78
C GLU A 81 6.36 -6.78 -15.68
N GLU A 82 5.93 -5.55 -15.48
CA GLU A 82 6.38 -4.38 -16.24
C GLU A 82 7.85 -4.05 -15.98
N GLN A 83 8.34 -4.23 -14.75
CA GLN A 83 9.76 -4.13 -14.42
C GLN A 83 10.58 -5.25 -15.05
N ARG A 84 10.07 -6.50 -15.03
CA ARG A 84 10.73 -7.63 -15.70
C ARG A 84 10.83 -7.41 -17.20
N ARG A 85 9.78 -6.89 -17.85
CA ARG A 85 9.79 -6.50 -19.26
C ARG A 85 10.84 -5.40 -19.52
N TYR A 86 10.80 -4.32 -18.72
CA TYR A 86 11.76 -3.23 -18.83
C TYR A 86 13.21 -3.70 -18.73
N ALA A 87 13.48 -4.59 -17.77
CA ALA A 87 14.80 -5.20 -17.59
C ALA A 87 15.23 -5.99 -18.83
N LYS A 88 14.35 -6.83 -19.38
CA LYS A 88 14.62 -7.59 -20.62
C LYS A 88 14.92 -6.66 -21.80
N ASP A 89 14.14 -5.59 -21.98
CA ASP A 89 14.33 -4.63 -23.07
C ASP A 89 15.67 -3.89 -22.96
N LEU A 90 16.11 -3.54 -21.75
CA LEU A 90 17.43 -2.96 -21.52
C LEU A 90 18.56 -3.93 -21.87
N VAL A 91 18.45 -5.19 -21.44
CA VAL A 91 19.45 -6.23 -21.74
C VAL A 91 19.53 -6.47 -23.24
N MET A 92 18.39 -6.61 -23.93
CA MET A 92 18.34 -6.82 -25.38
C MET A 92 18.93 -5.63 -26.15
N ARG A 93 18.69 -4.41 -25.70
CA ARG A 93 19.31 -3.21 -26.27
C ARG A 93 20.83 -3.23 -26.12
N GLU A 94 21.33 -3.70 -24.97
CA GLU A 94 22.77 -3.82 -24.71
C GLU A 94 23.42 -4.93 -25.54
N VAL A 95 22.74 -6.07 -25.73
CA VAL A 95 23.17 -7.14 -26.65
C VAL A 95 23.33 -6.58 -28.07
N GLN A 96 22.30 -5.89 -28.60
CA GLN A 96 22.34 -5.36 -29.96
C GLN A 96 23.46 -4.33 -30.14
N ARG A 97 23.70 -3.48 -29.12
CA ARG A 97 24.81 -2.53 -29.12
C ARG A 97 26.16 -3.25 -29.20
N ASN A 98 26.36 -4.29 -28.40
CA ASN A 98 27.62 -5.04 -28.37
C ASN A 98 27.84 -5.86 -29.64
N LEU A 99 26.81 -6.49 -30.20
CA LEU A 99 26.91 -7.19 -31.48
C LEU A 99 27.30 -6.25 -32.63
N ASN A 100 26.71 -5.05 -32.69
CA ASN A 100 27.09 -4.05 -33.66
C ASN A 100 28.57 -3.66 -33.52
N GLY A 101 29.07 -3.52 -32.28
CA GLY A 101 30.49 -3.27 -31.99
C GLY A 101 31.38 -4.43 -32.48
N VAL A 102 31.05 -5.66 -32.13
CA VAL A 102 31.81 -6.86 -32.55
C VAL A 102 31.87 -6.99 -34.07
N ILE A 103 30.78 -6.70 -34.77
CA ILE A 103 30.72 -6.74 -36.25
C ILE A 103 31.58 -5.63 -36.84
N LYS A 104 31.51 -4.40 -36.31
CA LYS A 104 32.38 -3.29 -36.74
C LYS A 104 33.86 -3.63 -36.58
N ASP A 105 34.24 -4.17 -35.43
CA ASP A 105 35.62 -4.56 -35.14
C ASP A 105 36.09 -5.74 -36.01
N ALA A 106 35.22 -6.76 -36.21
CA ALA A 106 35.52 -7.90 -37.08
C ALA A 106 35.77 -7.49 -38.53
N LEU A 107 34.99 -6.52 -39.03
CA LEU A 107 35.09 -6.00 -40.40
C LEU A 107 36.14 -4.87 -40.52
N GLY A 108 36.74 -4.44 -39.40
CA GLY A 108 37.70 -3.33 -39.34
C GLY A 108 37.11 -1.99 -39.78
N LEU A 109 35.81 -1.78 -39.55
CA LEU A 109 35.10 -0.56 -39.91
C LEU A 109 35.53 0.58 -38.97
N GLY A 110 35.73 1.79 -39.51
CA GLY A 110 36.00 2.97 -38.70
C GLY A 110 34.81 3.36 -37.83
N ALA A 111 34.98 4.37 -36.96
CA ALA A 111 33.91 4.86 -36.07
C ALA A 111 32.63 5.30 -36.83
N ASN A 112 32.77 5.69 -38.09
CA ASN A 112 31.66 6.02 -39.00
C ASN A 112 30.96 4.80 -39.64
N GLY A 113 31.33 3.57 -39.25
CA GLY A 113 30.78 2.32 -39.79
C GLY A 113 31.19 2.04 -41.24
N ARG A 114 32.22 2.73 -41.75
CA ARG A 114 32.68 2.63 -43.14
C ARG A 114 34.16 2.22 -43.17
N ARG A 115 34.53 1.46 -44.20
CA ARG A 115 35.93 1.13 -44.52
C ARG A 115 36.13 1.28 -46.01
N LYS A 116 37.15 2.05 -46.39
CA LYS A 116 37.58 2.18 -47.78
C LYS A 116 38.75 1.23 -48.03
N PHE A 117 38.70 0.55 -49.16
CA PHE A 117 39.74 -0.34 -49.65
C PHE A 117 40.31 0.23 -50.96
N GLY A 118 41.63 0.23 -51.06
CA GLY A 118 42.37 0.71 -52.23
C GLY A 118 42.69 2.21 -52.22
N GLY A 119 43.79 2.56 -52.89
CA GLY A 119 44.25 3.92 -53.14
C GLY A 119 44.89 3.96 -54.53
N GLY A 120 44.12 4.34 -55.56
CA GLY A 120 44.49 4.27 -56.97
C GLY A 120 43.25 4.41 -57.87
N PHE A 121 43.28 3.87 -59.10
CA PHE A 121 42.23 4.04 -60.11
C PHE A 121 40.86 3.39 -59.79
N VAL A 122 40.76 2.55 -58.75
CA VAL A 122 39.49 1.97 -58.27
C VAL A 122 39.47 1.97 -56.74
N SER A 123 38.43 2.56 -56.14
CA SER A 123 38.19 2.54 -54.69
C SER A 123 36.91 1.78 -54.38
N MET A 124 36.95 0.83 -53.44
CA MET A 124 35.75 0.13 -52.95
C MET A 124 35.45 0.57 -51.51
N GLU A 125 34.20 0.90 -51.23
CA GLU A 125 33.75 1.30 -49.90
C GLU A 125 32.76 0.28 -49.34
N MET A 126 33.07 -0.25 -48.17
CA MET A 126 32.17 -1.10 -47.39
C MET A 126 31.54 -0.24 -46.29
N SER A 127 30.22 -0.32 -46.16
CA SER A 127 29.46 0.35 -45.12
C SER A 127 28.54 -0.64 -44.41
N LEU A 128 28.46 -0.53 -43.08
CA LEU A 128 27.50 -1.27 -42.28
C LEU A 128 26.32 -0.35 -41.95
N LYS A 129 25.12 -0.73 -42.39
CA LYS A 129 23.88 -0.05 -42.02
C LYS A 129 23.37 -0.64 -40.71
N GLU A 130 23.50 0.11 -39.63
CA GLU A 130 23.02 -0.30 -38.32
C GLU A 130 21.50 -0.13 -38.22
N SER A 131 20.82 -1.16 -37.74
CA SER A 131 19.44 -1.03 -37.31
C SER A 131 19.37 -0.14 -36.07
N PRO A 132 18.37 0.76 -35.95
CA PRO A 132 18.17 1.54 -34.74
C PRO A 132 18.09 0.62 -33.52
N LEU A 133 18.66 1.07 -32.40
CA LEU A 133 18.51 0.36 -31.15
C LEU A 133 17.03 0.34 -30.74
N PRO A 134 16.53 -0.77 -30.16
CA PRO A 134 15.15 -0.89 -29.75
C PRO A 134 14.84 0.19 -28.72
N HIS A 135 13.66 0.81 -28.86
CA HIS A 135 13.17 1.75 -27.89
C HIS A 135 12.77 1.01 -26.61
N VAL A 136 13.28 1.47 -25.47
CA VAL A 136 12.96 0.90 -24.16
C VAL A 136 11.94 1.81 -23.49
N ARG A 137 10.71 1.30 -23.32
CA ARG A 137 9.65 2.02 -22.63
C ARG A 137 9.81 1.88 -21.12
N ARG A 138 9.47 2.94 -20.37
CA ARG A 138 9.40 2.85 -18.91
C ARG A 138 8.30 1.87 -18.47
N PRO A 139 8.46 1.18 -17.32
CA PRO A 139 7.38 0.42 -16.69
C PRO A 139 6.11 1.28 -16.56
N PHE A 140 4.96 0.73 -16.95
CA PHE A 140 3.66 1.36 -16.74
C PHE A 140 3.04 0.75 -15.49
N GLU A 141 3.05 1.52 -14.40
CA GLU A 141 2.75 1.03 -13.05
C GLU A 141 1.50 1.74 -12.50
N ASP A 142 0.65 1.01 -11.79
CA ASP A 142 -0.59 1.57 -11.22
C ASP A 142 -0.34 2.59 -10.11
N ASP A 143 -1.27 3.52 -9.95
CA ASP A 143 -1.28 4.50 -8.86
C ASP A 143 -1.93 3.94 -7.59
N VAL A 144 -1.21 4.08 -6.48
CA VAL A 144 -1.60 3.56 -5.17
C VAL A 144 -1.44 4.69 -4.16
N ARG A 145 -2.44 4.89 -3.29
CA ARG A 145 -2.61 6.16 -2.55
C ARG A 145 -2.94 5.99 -1.07
N ARG A 146 -2.79 4.79 -0.48
CA ARG A 146 -2.92 4.60 0.98
C ARG A 146 -1.56 4.44 1.61
N ASP A 147 -1.06 5.56 2.10
CA ASP A 147 0.31 5.70 2.54
C ASP A 147 0.41 5.35 4.03
N VAL A 148 1.38 4.49 4.36
CA VAL A 148 1.63 4.09 5.74
C VAL A 148 3.13 4.00 5.98
N ILE A 149 3.57 4.62 7.07
CA ILE A 149 4.95 4.53 7.54
C ILE A 149 5.02 3.45 8.62
N CYS A 150 5.91 2.48 8.44
CA CYS A 150 6.12 1.44 9.43
C CYS A 150 6.73 2.03 10.72
N PRO A 151 6.13 1.83 11.90
CA PRO A 151 6.68 2.34 13.17
C PRO A 151 7.94 1.59 13.63
N HIS A 152 8.31 0.49 12.96
CA HIS A 152 9.42 -0.37 13.38
C HIS A 152 10.69 -0.19 12.56
N CYS A 153 10.56 -0.08 11.24
CA CYS A 153 11.72 0.12 10.35
C CYS A 153 11.64 1.41 9.53
N THR A 154 10.60 2.23 9.73
CA THR A 154 10.38 3.51 9.03
C THR A 154 10.18 3.42 7.52
N LEU A 155 9.90 2.22 6.98
CA LEU A 155 9.51 2.06 5.58
C LEU A 155 8.25 2.89 5.28
N ASP A 156 8.36 3.78 4.30
CA ASP A 156 7.23 4.45 3.66
C ASP A 156 6.74 3.56 2.51
N GLN A 157 5.53 3.02 2.67
CA GLN A 157 4.89 2.14 1.71
C GLN A 157 3.47 2.61 1.40
N THR A 158 2.98 2.25 0.22
CA THR A 158 1.61 2.54 -0.19
C THR A 158 0.91 1.32 -0.76
N VAL A 159 -0.37 1.16 -0.45
CA VAL A 159 -1.17 -0.05 -0.75
C VAL A 159 -2.57 0.29 -1.28
N PHE A 160 -3.20 -0.64 -1.99
CA PHE A 160 -4.54 -0.43 -2.55
C PHE A 160 -5.63 -0.49 -1.49
N GLY A 161 -5.53 -1.43 -0.57
CA GLY A 161 -6.48 -1.65 0.54
C GLY A 161 -5.82 -1.41 1.88
N LEU A 162 -6.12 -2.26 2.88
CA LEU A 162 -5.46 -2.23 4.18
C LEU A 162 -4.21 -3.15 4.18
N ALA A 163 -3.03 -2.55 4.33
CA ALA A 163 -1.82 -3.25 4.75
C ALA A 163 -1.96 -3.75 6.19
N VAL A 164 -1.69 -5.04 6.39
CA VAL A 164 -1.54 -5.65 7.71
C VAL A 164 -0.07 -5.71 8.10
N TRP A 165 0.82 -5.89 7.12
CA TRP A 165 2.25 -6.14 7.35
C TRP A 165 3.13 -5.07 6.72
N CYS A 166 4.28 -4.81 7.33
CA CYS A 166 5.34 -4.02 6.71
C CYS A 166 6.03 -4.83 5.61
N ALA A 167 6.20 -4.23 4.42
CA ALA A 167 6.82 -4.88 3.28
C ALA A 167 8.32 -5.17 3.46
N ASP A 168 8.98 -4.51 4.42
CA ASP A 168 10.40 -4.74 4.70
C ASP A 168 10.60 -5.65 5.91
N CYS A 169 10.13 -5.24 7.09
CA CYS A 169 10.42 -5.99 8.33
C CYS A 169 9.38 -7.06 8.68
N GLY A 170 8.27 -7.17 7.93
CA GLY A 170 7.26 -8.21 8.13
C GLY A 170 6.47 -8.11 9.44
N LYS A 171 6.67 -7.04 10.22
CA LYS A 171 5.93 -6.75 11.45
C LYS A 171 4.52 -6.26 11.15
N ASP A 172 3.62 -6.51 12.09
CA ASP A 172 2.25 -6.02 12.05
C ASP A 172 2.24 -4.48 12.13
N ILE A 173 1.62 -3.84 11.14
CA ILE A 173 1.45 -2.38 11.08
C ILE A 173 -0.03 -2.00 10.95
N PHE A 174 -0.95 -2.95 11.16
CA PHE A 174 -2.37 -2.78 10.88
C PHE A 174 -2.94 -1.55 11.59
N LEU A 175 -2.69 -1.39 12.89
CA LEU A 175 -3.18 -0.24 13.65
C LEU A 175 -2.54 1.09 13.20
N SER A 176 -1.27 1.07 12.78
CA SER A 176 -0.62 2.26 12.19
C SER A 176 -1.32 2.69 10.91
N HIS A 177 -1.72 1.73 10.08
CA HIS A 177 -2.46 2.02 8.86
C HIS A 177 -3.87 2.54 9.15
N ILE A 178 -4.60 1.93 10.09
CA ILE A 178 -5.92 2.45 10.52
C ILE A 178 -5.81 3.89 11.03
N ASN A 179 -4.78 4.19 11.82
CA ASN A 179 -4.54 5.55 12.30
C ASN A 179 -4.20 6.52 11.17
N ALA A 180 -3.50 6.09 10.11
CA ALA A 180 -3.24 6.90 8.93
C ALA A 180 -4.54 7.22 8.17
N GLU A 181 -5.42 6.25 7.95
CA GLU A 181 -6.73 6.48 7.31
C GLU A 181 -7.61 7.43 8.16
N ILE A 182 -7.65 7.24 9.49
CA ILE A 182 -8.36 8.15 10.40
C ILE A 182 -7.77 9.56 10.33
N ALA A 183 -6.45 9.70 10.21
CA ALA A 183 -5.79 10.99 10.09
C ALA A 183 -6.20 11.74 8.81
N VAL A 184 -6.41 11.05 7.70
CA VAL A 184 -6.95 11.65 6.47
C VAL A 184 -8.36 12.20 6.70
N THR A 185 -9.25 11.42 7.31
CA THR A 185 -10.61 11.89 7.64
C THR A 185 -10.58 13.07 8.63
N ARG A 186 -9.66 13.08 9.61
CA ARG A 186 -9.45 14.24 10.49
C ARG A 186 -8.98 15.49 9.73
N GLN A 187 -8.09 15.34 8.74
CA GLN A 187 -7.67 16.47 7.91
C GLN A 187 -8.84 17.04 7.10
N MET A 188 -9.68 16.17 6.53
CA MET A 188 -10.91 16.60 5.86
C MET A 188 -11.85 17.34 6.81
N LEU A 189 -12.04 16.81 8.03
CA LEU A 189 -12.84 17.43 9.08
C LEU A 189 -12.31 18.83 9.47
N GLY A 190 -10.99 18.98 9.59
CA GLY A 190 -10.34 20.25 9.89
C GLY A 190 -10.52 21.31 8.79
N ASP A 191 -10.75 20.90 7.54
CA ASP A 191 -10.92 21.80 6.40
C ASP A 191 -12.38 22.24 6.17
N VAL A 192 -13.35 21.64 6.89
CA VAL A 192 -14.80 21.89 6.73
C VAL A 192 -15.15 23.38 6.86
N GLN A 193 -14.57 24.07 7.86
CA GLN A 193 -14.88 25.48 8.08
C GLN A 193 -14.45 26.34 6.88
N ARG A 194 -13.19 26.19 6.46
CA ARG A 194 -12.63 26.94 5.33
C ARG A 194 -13.39 26.67 4.04
N ARG A 195 -13.75 25.42 3.77
CA ARG A 195 -14.58 25.04 2.61
C ARG A 195 -15.99 25.59 2.71
N GLY A 196 -16.57 25.66 3.90
CA GLY A 196 -17.86 26.30 4.14
C GLY A 196 -17.85 27.80 3.86
N GLU A 197 -16.77 28.49 4.23
CA GLU A 197 -16.58 29.92 3.96
C GLU A 197 -16.38 30.19 2.46
N LEU A 198 -15.63 29.33 1.76
CA LEU A 198 -15.29 29.50 0.34
C LEU A 198 -16.41 29.02 -0.61
N LEU A 199 -17.07 27.90 -0.29
CA LEU A 199 -17.96 27.17 -1.20
C LEU A 199 -19.42 27.13 -0.72
N GLY A 200 -19.68 27.57 0.51
CA GLY A 200 -21.02 27.70 1.09
C GLY A 200 -21.41 26.61 2.08
N LYS A 201 -22.45 26.88 2.86
CA LYS A 201 -22.88 26.06 4.00
C LYS A 201 -23.29 24.62 3.64
N ARG A 202 -23.87 24.39 2.45
CA ARG A 202 -24.26 23.04 2.01
C ARG A 202 -23.04 22.15 1.76
N VAL A 203 -21.94 22.71 1.25
CA VAL A 203 -20.68 21.99 1.04
C VAL A 203 -20.10 21.57 2.39
N ALA A 204 -20.02 22.47 3.36
CA ALA A 204 -19.59 22.12 4.72
C ALA A 204 -20.46 21.02 5.36
N ALA A 205 -21.79 21.10 5.21
CA ALA A 205 -22.68 20.04 5.67
C ALA A 205 -22.39 18.70 4.98
N LYS A 206 -22.12 18.72 3.66
CA LYS A 206 -21.79 17.53 2.89
C LYS A 206 -20.43 16.95 3.29
N ASP A 207 -19.45 17.80 3.57
CA ASP A 207 -18.14 17.36 4.05
C ASP A 207 -18.27 16.64 5.42
N LEU A 208 -19.15 17.12 6.32
CA LEU A 208 -19.46 16.43 7.58
C LEU A 208 -20.17 15.08 7.36
N GLU A 209 -21.16 15.01 6.47
CA GLU A 209 -21.81 13.74 6.08
C GLU A 209 -20.77 12.73 5.56
N ASN A 210 -19.90 13.16 4.65
CA ASN A 210 -18.87 12.30 4.06
C ASN A 210 -17.87 11.83 5.12
N CYS A 211 -17.41 12.69 6.03
CA CYS A 211 -16.49 12.28 7.10
C CYS A 211 -17.13 11.23 8.04
N LEU A 212 -18.44 11.32 8.28
CA LEU A 212 -19.17 10.29 9.04
C LEU A 212 -19.21 8.97 8.26
N GLU A 213 -19.56 9.00 6.97
CA GLU A 213 -19.59 7.82 6.10
C GLU A 213 -18.20 7.16 5.96
N ASP A 214 -17.14 7.95 5.87
CA ASP A 214 -15.75 7.49 5.84
C ASP A 214 -15.39 6.76 7.14
N GLY A 215 -15.77 7.31 8.30
CA GLY A 215 -15.56 6.63 9.58
C GLY A 215 -16.24 5.26 9.67
N VAL A 216 -17.49 5.14 9.18
CA VAL A 216 -18.18 3.84 9.10
C VAL A 216 -17.45 2.89 8.15
N SER A 217 -16.98 3.40 7.01
CA SER A 217 -16.27 2.62 6.00
C SER A 217 -14.91 2.10 6.50
N ILE A 218 -14.15 2.93 7.20
CA ILE A 218 -12.90 2.56 7.87
C ILE A 218 -13.14 1.43 8.86
N PHE A 219 -14.17 1.57 9.71
CA PHE A 219 -14.51 0.52 10.69
C PHE A 219 -14.88 -0.79 10.02
N GLU A 220 -15.78 -0.76 9.03
CA GLU A 220 -16.19 -1.98 8.32
C GLU A 220 -15.00 -2.66 7.65
N ALA A 221 -14.16 -1.90 6.94
CA ALA A 221 -12.96 -2.43 6.30
C ALA A 221 -11.99 -3.03 7.31
N ALA A 222 -11.78 -2.35 8.45
CA ALA A 222 -10.92 -2.82 9.53
C ALA A 222 -11.43 -4.13 10.13
N MET A 223 -12.71 -4.20 10.50
CA MET A 223 -13.32 -5.39 11.07
C MET A 223 -13.29 -6.57 10.09
N ARG A 224 -13.58 -6.34 8.80
CA ARG A 224 -13.46 -7.36 7.76
C ARG A 224 -12.03 -7.88 7.63
N ALA A 225 -11.03 -6.99 7.67
CA ALA A 225 -9.63 -7.38 7.60
C ALA A 225 -9.19 -8.20 8.83
N LEU A 226 -9.60 -7.79 10.04
CA LEU A 226 -9.33 -8.51 11.29
C LEU A 226 -9.97 -9.90 11.29
N VAL A 227 -11.25 -10.01 10.90
CA VAL A 227 -11.95 -11.30 10.78
C VAL A 227 -11.28 -12.20 9.75
N ARG A 228 -10.97 -11.67 8.56
CA ARG A 228 -10.26 -12.42 7.50
C ARG A 228 -8.94 -12.98 8.02
N ARG A 229 -8.13 -12.15 8.69
CA ARG A 229 -6.84 -12.56 9.26
C ARG A 229 -7.03 -13.62 10.34
N ALA A 230 -7.95 -13.42 11.28
CA ALA A 230 -8.16 -14.34 12.39
C ALA A 230 -8.67 -15.72 11.91
N LEU A 231 -9.52 -15.78 10.88
CA LEU A 231 -9.94 -17.04 10.28
C LEU A 231 -8.77 -17.74 9.56
N LYS A 232 -7.94 -17.00 8.83
CA LYS A 232 -6.74 -17.55 8.19
C LYS A 232 -5.73 -18.09 9.20
N GLU A 233 -5.47 -17.38 10.30
CA GLU A 233 -4.56 -17.84 11.37
C GLU A 233 -5.10 -19.08 12.11
N ARG A 234 -6.42 -19.29 12.12
CA ARG A 234 -7.06 -20.53 12.60
C ARG A 234 -7.01 -21.68 11.59
N GLY A 235 -6.39 -21.49 10.42
CA GLY A 235 -6.30 -22.50 9.37
C GLY A 235 -7.60 -22.72 8.58
N THR A 236 -8.54 -21.76 8.60
CA THR A 236 -9.75 -21.85 7.77
C THR A 236 -9.38 -21.76 6.29
N PRO A 237 -9.86 -22.67 5.43
CA PRO A 237 -9.60 -22.63 3.99
C PRO A 237 -10.06 -21.31 3.35
N ALA A 238 -9.35 -20.84 2.33
CA ALA A 238 -9.61 -19.54 1.70
C ALA A 238 -11.07 -19.39 1.20
N GLU A 239 -11.64 -20.43 0.60
CA GLU A 239 -13.04 -20.43 0.13
C GLU A 239 -14.05 -20.23 1.27
N ASP A 240 -13.80 -20.85 2.42
CA ASP A 240 -14.68 -20.72 3.59
C ASP A 240 -14.51 -19.37 4.29
N VAL A 241 -13.31 -18.80 4.28
CA VAL A 241 -13.08 -17.42 4.70
C VAL A 241 -13.93 -16.46 3.87
N GLU A 242 -13.91 -16.58 2.54
CA GLU A 242 -14.72 -15.72 1.67
C GLU A 242 -16.21 -15.96 1.85
N ARG A 243 -16.66 -17.23 1.95
CA ARG A 243 -18.06 -17.57 2.25
C ARG A 243 -18.53 -16.91 3.55
N GLN A 244 -17.70 -16.92 4.59
CA GLN A 244 -18.00 -16.30 5.88
C GLN A 244 -18.06 -14.77 5.77
N LEU A 245 -17.13 -14.14 5.04
CA LEU A 245 -17.13 -12.70 4.78
C LEU A 245 -18.32 -12.23 3.93
N THR A 246 -18.81 -13.07 3.01
CA THR A 246 -20.05 -12.82 2.25
C THR A 246 -21.26 -12.91 3.16
N LYS A 247 -21.35 -13.95 4.01
CA LYS A 247 -22.44 -14.13 4.98
C LYS A 247 -22.54 -12.95 5.96
N LEU A 248 -21.40 -12.40 6.37
CA LEU A 248 -21.36 -11.21 7.23
C LEU A 248 -22.03 -9.99 6.57
N GLY A 249 -21.96 -9.84 5.25
CA GLY A 249 -22.54 -8.70 4.54
C GLY A 249 -22.13 -7.37 5.17
N ASN A 250 -23.07 -6.46 5.37
CA ASN A 250 -22.82 -5.18 6.03
C ASN A 250 -22.93 -5.22 7.58
N ALA A 251 -22.71 -6.38 8.21
CA ALA A 251 -22.88 -6.52 9.66
C ALA A 251 -22.05 -5.51 10.47
N PHE A 252 -20.85 -5.15 9.98
CA PHE A 252 -19.96 -4.21 10.67
C PHE A 252 -20.38 -2.74 10.54
N GLN A 253 -21.36 -2.42 9.70
CA GLN A 253 -22.00 -1.10 9.68
C GLN A 253 -23.04 -0.91 10.79
N ASN A 254 -23.20 -1.91 11.68
CA ASN A 254 -24.04 -1.81 12.87
C ASN A 254 -23.30 -2.38 14.08
N ILE A 255 -23.15 -1.58 15.13
CA ILE A 255 -22.36 -1.97 16.30
C ILE A 255 -22.99 -3.15 17.05
N GLY A 256 -24.32 -3.19 17.18
CA GLY A 256 -25.02 -4.33 17.81
C GLY A 256 -24.74 -5.65 17.09
N ARG A 257 -24.86 -5.66 15.76
CA ARG A 257 -24.51 -6.83 14.92
C ARG A 257 -23.03 -7.16 15.02
N THR A 258 -22.15 -6.15 15.07
CA THR A 258 -20.70 -6.36 15.27
C THR A 258 -20.43 -7.14 16.56
N ARG A 259 -21.04 -6.74 17.69
CA ARG A 259 -20.90 -7.48 18.96
C ARG A 259 -21.30 -8.94 18.83
N LEU A 260 -22.45 -9.21 18.22
CA LEU A 260 -22.94 -10.58 18.01
C LEU A 260 -21.98 -11.40 17.14
N GLN A 261 -21.50 -10.85 16.02
CA GLN A 261 -20.59 -11.57 15.12
C GLN A 261 -19.23 -11.83 15.78
N MET A 262 -18.71 -10.90 16.56
CA MET A 262 -17.43 -11.06 17.25
C MET A 262 -17.50 -12.09 18.38
N ALA A 263 -18.62 -12.14 19.10
CA ALA A 263 -18.89 -13.15 20.10
C ALA A 263 -19.05 -14.55 19.46
N ASP A 264 -19.86 -14.67 18.40
CA ASP A 264 -20.15 -15.94 17.72
C ASP A 264 -18.91 -16.53 17.05
N LEU A 265 -18.14 -15.72 16.33
CA LEU A 265 -16.99 -16.21 15.56
C LEU A 265 -15.73 -16.39 16.41
N PHE A 266 -15.50 -15.52 17.39
CA PHE A 266 -14.21 -15.42 18.07
C PHE A 266 -14.29 -15.48 19.59
N ALA A 267 -15.49 -15.61 20.18
CA ALA A 267 -15.71 -15.49 21.63
C ALA A 267 -15.20 -14.16 22.21
N VAL A 268 -15.15 -13.11 21.38
CA VAL A 268 -14.72 -11.76 21.81
C VAL A 268 -15.93 -11.00 22.35
N ALA A 269 -15.95 -10.79 23.66
CA ALA A 269 -16.97 -10.01 24.34
C ALA A 269 -16.65 -8.50 24.23
N ILE A 270 -17.35 -7.82 23.33
CA ILE A 270 -17.25 -6.36 23.19
C ILE A 270 -17.99 -5.68 24.35
N PRO A 271 -17.34 -4.83 25.16
CA PRO A 271 -17.97 -4.20 26.31
C PRO A 271 -19.02 -3.16 25.91
N GLU A 272 -20.04 -3.01 26.75
CA GLU A 272 -21.00 -1.92 26.68
C GLU A 272 -20.45 -0.72 27.47
N ASN A 273 -19.52 0.01 26.85
CA ASN A 273 -18.95 1.23 27.42
C ASN A 273 -19.23 2.46 26.53
N CYS A 274 -18.78 3.63 26.99
CA CYS A 274 -19.01 4.90 26.31
C CYS A 274 -18.49 4.90 24.85
N ILE A 275 -17.33 4.30 24.58
CA ILE A 275 -16.71 4.23 23.25
C ILE A 275 -17.65 3.57 22.25
N TRP A 276 -18.14 2.37 22.58
CA TRP A 276 -19.05 1.64 21.70
C TRP A 276 -20.43 2.26 21.61
N GLY A 277 -20.86 3.01 22.64
CA GLY A 277 -22.07 3.83 22.60
C GLY A 277 -21.96 4.99 21.60
N VAL A 278 -20.82 5.69 21.58
CA VAL A 278 -20.53 6.77 20.62
C VAL A 278 -20.58 6.24 19.19
N LEU A 279 -19.92 5.10 18.93
CA LEU A 279 -19.96 4.48 17.60
C LEU A 279 -21.36 4.05 17.18
N ALA A 280 -22.13 3.46 18.10
CA ALA A 280 -23.50 3.04 17.81
C ALA A 280 -24.38 4.23 17.42
N ALA A 281 -24.31 5.34 18.17
CA ALA A 281 -25.05 6.55 17.88
C ALA A 281 -24.66 7.16 16.52
N ALA A 282 -23.36 7.25 16.22
CA ALA A 282 -22.88 7.79 14.96
C ALA A 282 -23.29 6.92 13.75
N PHE A 283 -23.22 5.59 13.88
CA PHE A 283 -23.53 4.67 12.78
C PHE A 283 -25.01 4.67 12.42
N GLU A 284 -25.91 4.88 13.38
CA GLU A 284 -27.34 5.00 13.08
C GLU A 284 -27.64 6.24 12.22
N LYS A 285 -26.86 7.33 12.33
CA LYS A 285 -27.00 8.52 11.48
C LYS A 285 -26.68 8.25 10.01
N ARG A 286 -25.87 7.23 9.70
CA ARG A 286 -25.58 6.86 8.31
C ARG A 286 -26.85 6.51 7.54
N HIS A 287 -27.82 5.84 8.16
CA HIS A 287 -29.03 5.39 7.47
C HIS A 287 -29.80 6.54 6.79
N PRO A 288 -30.22 7.60 7.51
CA PRO A 288 -30.87 8.75 6.89
C PRO A 288 -29.94 9.55 5.97
N ILE A 289 -28.64 9.67 6.26
CA ILE A 289 -27.67 10.37 5.39
C ILE A 289 -27.59 9.70 4.01
N THR A 290 -27.34 8.39 3.98
CA THR A 290 -27.10 7.65 2.73
C THR A 290 -28.42 7.35 1.99
N HIS A 291 -29.52 7.08 2.69
CA HIS A 291 -30.74 6.55 2.08
C HIS A 291 -31.94 7.50 2.09
N ASN A 292 -31.88 8.62 2.81
CA ASN A 292 -33.00 9.57 2.91
C ASN A 292 -32.57 11.03 2.72
N LEU A 293 -31.46 11.27 2.02
CA LEU A 293 -30.90 12.61 1.78
C LEU A 293 -30.71 13.43 3.07
N GLY A 294 -30.32 12.76 4.14
CA GLY A 294 -30.15 13.36 5.47
C GLY A 294 -31.45 13.59 6.23
N VAL A 295 -32.62 13.20 5.71
CA VAL A 295 -33.91 13.39 6.39
C VAL A 295 -34.16 12.29 7.42
N VAL A 296 -34.56 12.68 8.63
CA VAL A 296 -34.95 11.80 9.73
C VAL A 296 -36.22 11.04 9.35
N ASP A 297 -36.12 9.70 9.28
CA ASP A 297 -37.24 8.81 9.08
C ASP A 297 -37.66 8.09 10.37
N ARG A 298 -38.79 7.37 10.30
CA ARG A 298 -39.33 6.64 11.44
C ARG A 298 -38.40 5.52 11.91
N LYS A 299 -37.67 4.89 10.99
CA LYS A 299 -36.75 3.79 11.25
C LYS A 299 -35.51 4.24 12.02
N TYR A 300 -35.00 5.44 11.76
CA TYR A 300 -33.95 6.08 12.54
C TYR A 300 -34.46 6.46 13.94
N LEU A 301 -35.67 7.03 14.07
CA LEU A 301 -36.21 7.39 15.39
C LEU A 301 -36.36 6.17 16.32
N GLU A 302 -36.81 5.04 15.78
CA GLU A 302 -36.96 3.79 16.52
C GLU A 302 -35.60 3.22 16.99
N ARG A 303 -34.53 3.42 16.22
CA ARG A 303 -33.19 2.87 16.51
C ARG A 303 -32.32 3.79 17.35
N ALA A 304 -32.31 5.09 17.05
CA ALA A 304 -31.46 6.08 17.68
C ALA A 304 -32.03 6.56 19.03
N GLN A 305 -33.29 6.25 19.35
CA GLN A 305 -34.02 6.79 20.52
C GLN A 305 -33.86 8.32 20.64
N ALA A 306 -33.72 9.00 19.50
CA ALA A 306 -33.34 10.41 19.45
C ALA A 306 -34.56 11.33 19.60
N ALA A 307 -34.36 12.48 20.24
CA ALA A 307 -35.37 13.54 20.36
C ALA A 307 -35.58 14.36 19.05
N GLU A 308 -34.95 13.95 17.95
CA GLU A 308 -35.10 14.61 16.65
C GLU A 308 -36.54 14.43 16.12
N ARG A 309 -37.04 15.43 15.39
CA ARG A 309 -38.40 15.37 14.84
C ARG A 309 -38.37 14.71 13.45
N HIS A 310 -39.27 13.75 13.22
CA HIS A 310 -39.49 13.14 11.91
C HIS A 310 -39.61 14.20 10.81
N GLY A 311 -38.94 14.00 9.67
CA GLY A 311 -38.97 14.90 8.52
C GLY A 311 -38.03 16.11 8.60
N ARG A 312 -37.16 16.20 9.61
CA ARG A 312 -36.05 17.19 9.66
C ARG A 312 -34.74 16.58 9.18
N GLU A 313 -33.78 17.42 8.83
CA GLU A 313 -32.41 16.98 8.53
C GLU A 313 -31.69 16.52 9.81
N VAL A 314 -30.97 15.41 9.73
CA VAL A 314 -30.13 14.87 10.81
C VAL A 314 -29.01 15.84 11.07
N ARG A 315 -28.85 16.24 12.34
CA ARG A 315 -27.80 17.17 12.70
C ARG A 315 -26.49 16.42 12.94
N ILE A 316 -25.45 16.83 12.22
CA ILE A 316 -24.08 16.37 12.41
C ILE A 316 -23.22 17.57 12.78
N VAL A 317 -22.35 17.42 13.78
CA VAL A 317 -21.42 18.47 14.21
C VAL A 317 -19.99 17.93 14.22
N ALA A 318 -19.01 18.79 13.97
CA ALA A 318 -17.62 18.37 13.85
C ALA A 318 -17.09 17.67 15.11
N THR A 319 -17.50 18.13 16.30
CA THR A 319 -17.10 17.51 17.58
C THR A 319 -17.59 16.07 17.73
N GLU A 320 -18.76 15.75 17.19
CA GLU A 320 -19.30 14.38 17.19
C GLU A 320 -18.47 13.47 16.28
N ILE A 321 -18.07 13.95 15.10
CA ILE A 321 -17.21 13.19 14.19
C ILE A 321 -15.84 12.96 14.83
N GLU A 322 -15.25 13.97 15.47
CA GLU A 322 -13.97 13.81 16.17
C GLU A 322 -14.04 12.78 17.30
N GLN A 323 -15.14 12.78 18.07
CA GLN A 323 -15.40 11.76 19.08
C GLN A 323 -15.56 10.37 18.46
N MET A 324 -16.27 10.25 17.34
CA MET A 324 -16.39 9.01 16.59
C MET A 324 -15.02 8.51 16.11
N LEU A 325 -14.19 9.36 15.50
CA LEU A 325 -12.87 8.99 14.99
C LEU A 325 -11.93 8.52 16.11
N THR A 326 -12.01 9.14 17.29
CA THR A 326 -11.29 8.69 18.49
C THR A 326 -11.80 7.33 18.96
N ALA A 327 -13.12 7.16 19.07
CA ALA A 327 -13.74 5.90 19.46
C ALA A 327 -13.45 4.76 18.48
N LEU A 328 -13.32 5.06 17.17
CA LEU A 328 -12.94 4.08 16.15
C LEU A 328 -11.55 3.50 16.39
N SER A 329 -10.55 4.36 16.63
CA SER A 329 -9.19 3.93 16.91
C SER A 329 -9.13 3.02 18.13
N GLU A 330 -9.80 3.40 19.23
CA GLU A 330 -9.85 2.62 20.46
C GLU A 330 -10.61 1.29 20.29
N ALA A 331 -11.76 1.30 19.61
CA ALA A 331 -12.56 0.10 19.37
C ALA A 331 -11.84 -0.92 18.47
N ILE A 332 -11.21 -0.46 17.39
CA ILE A 332 -10.43 -1.33 16.49
C ILE A 332 -9.19 -1.86 17.23
N GLY A 333 -8.52 -1.02 18.01
CA GLY A 333 -7.40 -1.42 18.86
C GLY A 333 -7.78 -2.51 19.87
N PHE A 334 -8.94 -2.38 20.53
CA PHE A 334 -9.48 -3.39 21.43
C PHE A 334 -9.69 -4.73 20.71
N VAL A 335 -10.36 -4.73 19.56
CA VAL A 335 -10.62 -5.97 18.80
C VAL A 335 -9.32 -6.59 18.29
N HIS A 336 -8.41 -5.78 17.75
CA HIS A 336 -7.09 -6.25 17.30
C HIS A 336 -6.32 -6.91 18.46
N GLY A 337 -6.25 -6.26 19.62
CA GLY A 337 -5.57 -6.82 20.79
C GLY A 337 -6.21 -8.10 21.32
N ALA A 338 -7.56 -8.21 21.25
CA ALA A 338 -8.28 -9.42 21.64
C ALA A 338 -8.03 -10.60 20.69
N LEU A 339 -7.89 -10.35 19.39
CA LEU A 339 -7.64 -11.39 18.38
C LEU A 339 -6.15 -11.76 18.26
N PHE A 340 -5.25 -10.78 18.44
CA PHE A 340 -3.82 -10.90 18.15
C PHE A 340 -2.95 -10.41 19.32
N PRO A 341 -3.01 -11.06 20.50
CA PRO A 341 -2.28 -10.62 21.69
C PRO A 341 -0.75 -10.60 21.50
N ALA A 342 -0.21 -11.45 20.64
CA ALA A 342 1.22 -11.51 20.33
C ALA A 342 1.71 -10.37 19.40
N SER A 343 0.80 -9.56 18.84
CA SER A 343 1.14 -8.43 17.95
C SER A 343 1.17 -7.08 18.67
N GLN A 344 1.03 -7.07 20.00
CA GLN A 344 1.16 -5.86 20.81
C GLN A 344 2.64 -5.41 20.83
N PRO A 345 2.95 -4.11 20.64
CA PRO A 345 4.31 -3.63 20.83
C PRO A 345 4.73 -3.86 22.29
N GLU A 346 5.95 -4.37 22.51
CA GLU A 346 6.52 -4.43 23.85
C GLU A 346 6.50 -3.01 24.47
N PRO A 347 6.12 -2.87 25.75
CA PRO A 347 6.15 -1.57 26.41
C PRO A 347 7.58 -1.04 26.34
N VAL A 348 7.73 0.18 25.82
CA VAL A 348 9.00 0.89 25.81
C VAL A 348 9.43 1.06 27.27
N HIS A 349 10.34 0.21 27.73
CA HIS A 349 11.05 0.43 28.98
C HIS A 349 11.88 1.68 28.82
N MET A 350 11.33 2.81 29.26
CA MET A 350 12.06 4.05 29.45
C MET A 350 13.06 3.77 30.58
N GLN A 351 14.26 3.32 30.21
CA GLN A 351 15.39 3.23 31.13
C GLN A 351 15.62 4.64 31.66
N ALA A 352 15.34 4.82 32.95
CA ALA A 352 15.66 6.02 33.68
C ALA A 352 17.14 6.31 33.46
N ALA A 353 17.42 7.48 32.88
CA ALA A 353 18.77 8.00 32.77
C ALA A 353 19.36 8.04 34.18
N GLY A 354 20.33 7.16 34.43
CA GLY A 354 21.11 7.15 35.64
C GLY A 354 21.82 8.49 35.77
N SER A 355 21.55 9.18 36.87
CA SER A 355 22.34 10.29 37.35
C SER A 355 23.75 9.78 37.69
N SER A 356 24.71 9.98 36.79
CA SER A 356 26.12 9.87 37.14
C SER A 356 26.59 11.20 37.72
N SER A 357 26.73 11.20 39.05
CA SER A 357 27.67 12.05 39.77
C SER A 357 29.10 11.79 39.28
N SER A 358 29.85 12.84 38.93
CA SER A 358 31.21 13.12 39.44
C SER A 358 31.97 14.18 38.61
N ILE A 359 32.38 15.23 39.33
CA ILE A 359 33.69 15.92 39.31
C ILE A 359 34.01 16.78 38.07
N GLU A 360 33.91 18.11 38.23
CA GLU A 360 35.03 18.99 38.60
C GLU A 360 34.53 20.12 39.52
#